data_AF-A0A2N5G2E3-F1
#
_entry.id   AF-A0A2N5G2E3-F1
#
_cell.length_a   1.000
_cell.length_b   1.000
_cell.length_c   1.000
_cell.angle_alpha   90.00
_cell.angle_beta   90.00
_cell.angle_gamma   90.00
#
_symmetry.space_group_name_H-M   'P 1'
#
loop_
_entity.id
_entity.type
_entity.pdbx_description
1 polymer ?
#
loop_
_entity_poly.entity_id
_entity_poly.type
_entity_poly.pdbx_seq_one_letter_code
_entity_poly.pdbx_strand_id
1 'polypeptide(L)'
;MRLRKLIQRKLTASFAVSAAVSILCAFFTVYDTESAPGLGTAFLSWLLFFMLYAGTIIFLYGNLVSFLLETLQKRVAILRKDWFYIFLHGLFGLANGLLFQNTIAALWGTGAALLYALLDRRLFKKEGSTLFIVLPLLCAGLLWGYFLLASDPLPPFTEK
;
A
#
# COMPACT_ATOMS: atom_id res chain seq x y z
N MET A 1 -7.94 21.96 11.70
CA MET A 1 -7.68 21.64 10.28
C MET A 1 -9.01 21.61 9.54
N ARG A 2 -9.11 22.24 8.35
CA ARG A 2 -10.34 22.20 7.54
C ARG A 2 -10.61 20.76 7.08
N LEU A 3 -11.88 20.31 7.15
CA LEU A 3 -12.30 18.94 6.84
C LEU A 3 -11.75 18.43 5.49
N ARG A 4 -11.79 19.27 4.45
CA ARG A 4 -11.25 18.96 3.12
C ARG A 4 -9.77 18.56 3.15
N LYS A 5 -8.92 19.27 3.89
CA LYS A 5 -7.48 18.95 3.99
C LYS A 5 -7.25 17.62 4.71
N LEU A 6 -8.08 17.30 5.71
CA LEU A 6 -8.04 16.01 6.40
C LEU A 6 -8.35 14.86 5.44
N ILE A 7 -9.46 14.98 4.69
CA ILE A 7 -9.91 13.96 3.73
C ILE A 7 -8.86 13.77 2.63
N GLN A 8 -8.35 14.85 2.04
CA GLN A 8 -7.34 14.78 0.98
C GLN A 8 -6.07 14.07 1.45
N ARG A 9 -5.56 14.40 2.65
CA ARG A 9 -4.39 13.76 3.25
C ARG A 9 -4.61 12.25 3.41
N LYS A 10 -5.73 11.86 4.01
CA LYS A 10 -6.09 10.48 4.31
C LYS A 10 -6.23 9.64 3.04
N LEU A 11 -6.93 10.17 2.03
CA LEU A 11 -7.05 9.55 0.71
C LEU A 11 -5.70 9.40 0.02
N THR A 12 -4.86 10.43 0.05
CA THR A 12 -3.54 10.39 -0.61
C THR A 12 -2.62 9.39 0.08
N ALA A 13 -2.61 9.35 1.42
CA ALA A 13 -1.83 8.38 2.20
C ALA A 13 -2.30 6.95 1.91
N SER A 14 -3.61 6.69 1.97
CA SER A 14 -4.17 5.38 1.66
C SER A 14 -3.81 4.95 0.25
N PHE A 15 -4.10 5.77 -0.77
CA PHE A 15 -3.79 5.45 -2.16
C PHE A 15 -2.31 5.12 -2.35
N ALA A 16 -1.41 5.97 -1.85
CA ALA A 16 0.03 5.80 -2.03
C ALA A 16 0.55 4.50 -1.38
N VAL A 17 0.09 4.19 -0.16
CA VAL A 17 0.47 2.95 0.52
C VAL A 17 -0.14 1.73 -0.14
N SER A 18 -1.43 1.78 -0.47
CA SER A 18 -2.11 0.70 -1.18
C SER A 18 -1.41 0.39 -2.49
N ALA A 19 -1.07 1.41 -3.27
CA ALA A 19 -0.33 1.23 -4.52
C ALA A 19 1.07 0.66 -4.28
N ALA A 20 1.84 1.21 -3.33
CA ALA A 20 3.18 0.71 -3.03
C ALA A 20 3.19 -0.77 -2.60
N VAL A 21 2.30 -1.15 -1.68
CA VAL A 21 2.15 -2.53 -1.22
C VAL A 21 1.69 -3.43 -2.36
N SER A 22 0.68 -3.02 -3.12
CA SER A 22 0.14 -3.83 -4.22
C SER A 22 1.14 -4.05 -5.35
N ILE A 23 1.90 -3.01 -5.73
CA ILE A 23 2.98 -3.11 -6.72
C ILE A 23 4.03 -4.11 -6.25
N LEU A 24 4.44 -4.01 -4.99
CA LEU A 24 5.50 -4.84 -4.46
C LEU A 24 5.05 -6.30 -4.29
N CYS A 25 3.82 -6.56 -3.85
CA CYS A 25 3.23 -7.91 -3.84
C CYS A 25 3.07 -8.47 -5.26
N ALA A 26 2.50 -7.71 -6.20
CA ALA A 26 2.33 -8.15 -7.59
C ALA A 26 3.66 -8.46 -8.27
N PHE A 27 4.69 -7.66 -8.00
CA PHE A 27 6.03 -7.91 -8.48
C PHE A 27 6.56 -9.26 -8.00
N PHE A 28 6.53 -9.53 -6.69
CA PHE A 28 7.03 -10.80 -6.16
C PHE A 28 6.23 -12.01 -6.69
N THR A 29 4.91 -11.88 -6.83
CA THR A 29 4.09 -12.97 -7.36
C THR A 29 4.42 -13.31 -8.82
N VAL A 30 4.64 -12.31 -9.67
CA VAL A 30 4.97 -12.55 -11.09
C VAL A 30 6.43 -12.92 -11.27
N TYR A 31 7.34 -12.33 -10.49
CA TYR A 31 8.77 -12.61 -10.57
C TYR A 31 9.11 -14.04 -10.15
N ASP A 32 8.35 -14.62 -9.22
CA ASP A 32 8.52 -16.02 -8.80
C ASP A 32 7.94 -17.03 -9.81
N THR A 33 7.21 -16.55 -10.82
CA THR A 33 6.74 -17.39 -11.93
C THR A 33 7.87 -17.53 -12.94
N GLU A 34 8.37 -18.75 -13.15
CA GLU A 34 9.35 -19.04 -14.22
C GLU A 34 8.82 -18.57 -15.59
N SER A 35 9.75 -18.29 -16.51
CA SER A 35 9.49 -17.69 -17.83
C SER A 35 8.22 -18.26 -18.47
N ALA A 36 7.21 -17.39 -18.60
CA ALA A 36 5.88 -17.74 -19.08
C ALA A 36 5.38 -16.66 -20.03
N PRO A 37 4.51 -17.00 -20.99
CA PRO A 37 3.87 -16.01 -21.84
C PRO A 37 2.90 -15.14 -21.01
N GLY A 38 2.85 -13.85 -21.31
CA GLY A 38 1.86 -12.93 -20.75
C GLY A 38 2.14 -12.38 -19.35
N LEU A 39 3.41 -12.31 -18.92
CA LEU A 39 3.80 -11.76 -17.61
C LEU A 39 3.29 -10.33 -17.38
N GLY A 40 3.26 -9.49 -18.42
CA GLY A 40 2.70 -8.13 -18.33
C GLY A 40 1.22 -8.14 -17.93
N THR A 41 0.41 -9.02 -18.53
CA THR A 41 -1.01 -9.18 -18.17
C THR A 41 -1.20 -9.80 -16.79
N ALA A 42 -0.35 -10.76 -16.42
CA ALA A 42 -0.35 -11.35 -15.08
C ALA A 42 -0.04 -10.29 -14.01
N PHE A 43 0.95 -9.43 -14.25
CA PHE A 43 1.30 -8.32 -13.36
C PHE A 43 0.14 -7.36 -13.14
N LEU A 44 -0.53 -6.90 -14.21
CA LEU A 44 -1.70 -6.02 -14.06
C LEU A 44 -2.85 -6.70 -13.30
N SER A 45 -3.05 -7.99 -13.53
CA SER A 45 -4.09 -8.78 -12.86
C SER A 45 -3.82 -8.89 -11.35
N TRP A 46 -2.60 -9.25 -10.96
CA TRP A 46 -2.19 -9.31 -9.55
C TRP A 46 -2.16 -7.93 -8.89
N LEU A 47 -1.70 -6.90 -9.61
CA LEU A 47 -1.72 -5.53 -9.13
C LEU A 47 -3.16 -5.08 -8.81
N LEU A 48 -4.12 -5.35 -9.70
CA LEU A 48 -5.53 -5.03 -9.47
C LEU A 48 -6.09 -5.81 -8.28
N PHE A 49 -5.79 -7.12 -8.20
CA PHE A 49 -6.21 -7.96 -7.09
C PHE A 49 -5.72 -7.42 -5.74
N PHE A 50 -4.43 -7.10 -5.62
CA PHE A 50 -3.87 -6.55 -4.39
C PHE A 50 -4.38 -5.13 -4.11
N MET A 51 -4.58 -4.29 -5.14
CA MET A 51 -5.18 -2.97 -4.97
C MET A 51 -6.60 -3.03 -4.41
N LEU A 52 -7.39 -4.01 -4.83
CA LEU A 52 -8.73 -4.22 -4.28
C LEU A 52 -8.65 -4.78 -2.86
N TYR A 53 -7.83 -5.81 -2.64
CA TYR A 53 -7.76 -6.50 -1.35
C TYR A 53 -7.02 -5.67 -0.28
N ALA A 54 -5.71 -5.49 -0.44
CA ALA A 54 -4.88 -4.74 0.50
C ALA A 54 -5.29 -3.27 0.53
N GLY A 55 -5.70 -2.70 -0.62
CA GLY A 55 -6.18 -1.33 -0.67
C GLY A 55 -7.45 -1.10 0.13
N THR A 56 -8.43 -2.01 0.11
CA THR A 56 -9.63 -1.90 0.95
C THR A 56 -9.28 -1.97 2.44
N ILE A 57 -8.40 -2.89 2.83
CA ILE A 57 -7.95 -2.99 4.24
C ILE A 57 -7.27 -1.69 4.67
N ILE A 58 -6.30 -1.19 3.90
CA ILE A 58 -5.58 0.06 4.24
C ILE A 58 -6.53 1.26 4.25
N PHE A 59 -7.46 1.32 3.29
CA PHE A 59 -8.40 2.42 3.19
C PHE A 59 -9.41 2.42 4.35
N LEU A 60 -9.98 1.29 4.73
CA LEU A 60 -10.96 1.25 5.81
C LEU A 60 -10.28 1.19 7.18
N TYR A 61 -9.48 0.15 7.41
CA TYR A 61 -8.86 -0.12 8.70
C TYR A 61 -7.74 0.89 9.02
N GLY A 62 -6.88 1.21 8.06
CA GLY A 62 -5.79 2.17 8.26
C GLY A 62 -6.30 3.58 8.61
N ASN A 63 -7.33 4.05 7.90
CA ASN A 63 -7.96 5.34 8.24
C ASN A 63 -8.68 5.31 9.59
N LEU A 64 -9.35 4.21 9.93
CA LEU A 64 -10.04 4.06 11.22
C LEU A 64 -9.04 4.13 12.38
N VAL A 65 -7.97 3.33 12.35
CA VAL A 65 -6.91 3.33 13.36
C VAL A 65 -6.27 4.71 13.48
N SER A 66 -5.97 5.32 12.33
CA SER A 66 -5.40 6.66 12.27
C SER A 66 -6.29 7.74 12.91
N PHE A 67 -7.59 7.70 12.62
CA PHE A 67 -8.57 8.61 13.21
C PHE A 67 -8.71 8.42 14.73
N LEU A 68 -8.76 7.18 15.21
CA LEU A 68 -8.79 6.86 16.64
C LEU A 68 -7.55 7.41 17.34
N LEU A 69 -6.37 7.18 16.77
CA LEU A 69 -5.11 7.65 17.34
C LEU A 69 -5.01 9.18 17.33
N GLU A 70 -5.42 9.86 16.26
CA GLU A 70 -5.49 11.33 16.23
C GLU A 70 -6.47 11.89 17.27
N THR A 71 -7.57 11.19 17.53
CA THR A 71 -8.53 11.60 18.56
C THR A 71 -7.95 11.43 19.96
N LEU A 72 -7.24 10.33 20.20
CA LEU A 72 -6.57 10.06 21.47
C LEU A 72 -5.41 11.04 21.74
N GLN A 73 -4.68 11.44 20.70
CA GLN A 73 -3.61 12.46 20.77
C GLN A 73 -4.07 13.82 21.28
N LYS A 74 -5.33 14.18 21.02
CA LYS A 74 -5.89 15.43 21.54
C LYS A 74 -6.04 15.38 23.06
N ARG A 75 -6.30 14.18 23.62
CA ARG A 75 -6.57 13.96 25.05
C ARG A 75 -5.31 13.63 25.85
N VAL A 76 -4.33 12.93 25.28
CA VAL A 76 -3.17 12.41 26.01
C VAL A 76 -1.86 13.02 25.49
N ALA A 77 -1.14 13.73 26.35
CA ALA A 77 0.06 14.50 25.97
C ALA A 77 1.20 13.64 25.42
N ILE A 78 1.45 12.43 25.96
CA ILE A 78 2.54 11.56 25.50
C ILE A 78 2.34 11.08 24.05
N LEU A 79 1.07 10.96 23.63
CA LEU A 79 0.71 10.50 22.29
C LEU A 79 0.99 11.58 21.23
N ARG A 80 1.14 12.86 21.62
CA ARG A 80 1.39 13.96 20.68
C ARG A 80 2.72 13.84 19.94
N LYS A 81 3.65 13.01 20.44
CA LYS A 81 4.92 12.73 19.77
C LYS A 81 4.68 11.84 18.54
N ASP A 82 5.18 12.26 17.37
CA ASP A 82 4.98 11.53 16.11
C ASP A 82 5.56 10.11 16.15
N TRP A 83 6.70 9.90 16.82
CA TRP A 83 7.27 8.56 17.01
C TRP A 83 6.26 7.60 17.66
N PHE A 84 5.54 8.05 18.69
CA PHE A 84 4.61 7.20 19.41
C PHE A 84 3.37 6.87 18.56
N TYR A 85 2.92 7.82 17.73
CA TYR A 85 1.87 7.56 16.74
C TYR A 85 2.26 6.48 15.73
N ILE A 86 3.50 6.54 15.22
CA ILE A 86 4.03 5.57 14.27
C ILE A 86 4.15 4.20 14.94
N PHE A 87 4.70 4.15 16.15
CA PHE A 87 4.81 2.93 16.94
C PHE A 87 3.44 2.26 17.16
N LEU A 88 2.42 3.03 17.57
CA LEU A 88 1.07 2.49 17.75
C LEU A 88 0.47 1.98 16.44
N HIS A 89 0.70 2.64 15.30
CA HIS A 89 0.27 2.10 14.01
C HIS A 89 0.94 0.75 13.71
N GLY A 90 2.23 0.61 13.97
CA GLY A 90 2.92 -0.68 13.85
C GLY A 90 2.27 -1.75 14.71
N LEU A 91 1.94 -1.43 15.96
CA LEU A 91 1.25 -2.35 16.88
C LEU A 91 -0.13 -2.77 16.35
N PHE A 92 -0.94 -1.83 15.85
CA PHE A 92 -2.21 -2.16 15.20
C PHE A 92 -2.02 -2.93 13.89
N GLY A 93 -0.92 -2.74 13.18
CA GLY A 93 -0.57 -3.52 11.99
C GLY A 93 -0.40 -5.02 12.26
N LEU A 94 0.03 -5.40 13.47
CA LEU A 94 0.11 -6.79 13.91
C LEU A 94 -1.28 -7.47 14.01
N ALA A 95 -2.36 -6.70 14.09
CA ALA A 95 -3.72 -7.25 14.15
C ALA A 95 -4.05 -8.11 12.93
N ASN A 96 -3.45 -7.84 11.76
CA ASN A 96 -3.59 -8.71 10.59
C ASN A 96 -3.04 -10.12 10.85
N GLY A 97 -1.94 -10.23 11.59
CA GLY A 97 -1.37 -11.52 11.97
C GLY A 97 -2.29 -12.34 12.86
N LEU A 98 -3.00 -11.67 13.77
CA LEU A 98 -4.01 -12.29 14.64
C LEU A 98 -5.26 -12.71 13.85
N LEU A 99 -5.72 -11.84 12.94
CA LEU A 99 -6.91 -12.09 12.11
C LEU A 99 -6.71 -13.27 11.15
N PHE A 100 -5.56 -13.32 10.48
CA PHE A 100 -5.23 -14.35 9.48
C PHE A 100 -4.43 -15.53 10.06
N GLN A 101 -4.15 -15.52 11.36
CA GLN A 101 -3.31 -16.51 12.05
C GLN A 101 -1.99 -16.79 11.32
N ASN A 102 -1.37 -15.74 10.77
CA ASN A 102 -0.24 -15.87 9.85
C ASN A 102 0.83 -14.80 10.14
N THR A 103 2.06 -15.25 10.43
CA THR A 103 3.19 -14.37 10.75
C THR A 103 3.58 -13.46 9.59
N ILE A 104 3.54 -13.96 8.35
CA ILE A 104 3.83 -13.18 7.16
C ILE A 104 2.78 -12.06 7.02
N ALA A 105 1.49 -12.37 7.20
CA ALA A 105 0.43 -11.34 7.22
C ALA A 105 0.64 -10.30 8.34
N ALA A 106 1.16 -10.70 9.50
CA ALA A 106 1.53 -9.78 10.58
C ALA A 106 2.63 -8.80 10.15
N LEU A 107 3.68 -9.31 9.48
CA LEU A 107 4.81 -8.51 9.01
C LEU A 107 4.40 -7.54 7.91
N TRP A 108 3.65 -8.00 6.90
CA TRP A 108 3.10 -7.15 5.84
C TRP A 108 2.13 -6.11 6.39
N GLY A 109 1.25 -6.51 7.30
CA GLY A 109 0.32 -5.60 7.97
C GLY A 109 1.04 -4.51 8.75
N THR A 110 2.09 -4.89 9.49
CA THR A 110 2.93 -3.95 10.24
C THR A 110 3.67 -2.99 9.30
N GLY A 111 4.31 -3.51 8.25
CA GLY A 111 5.01 -2.71 7.25
C GLY A 111 4.08 -1.70 6.57
N ALA A 112 2.90 -2.13 6.14
CA ALA A 112 1.88 -1.28 5.55
C ALA A 112 1.39 -0.20 6.54
N ALA A 113 1.15 -0.57 7.80
CA ALA A 113 0.69 0.38 8.82
C ALA A 113 1.76 1.43 9.17
N LEU A 114 3.04 1.03 9.23
CA LEU A 114 4.16 1.95 9.45
C LEU A 114 4.32 2.90 8.25
N LEU A 115 4.30 2.39 7.03
CA LEU A 115 4.38 3.22 5.82
C LEU A 115 3.22 4.22 5.77
N TYR A 116 2.01 3.76 6.11
CA TYR A 116 0.82 4.61 6.19
C TYR A 116 1.00 5.72 7.23
N ALA A 117 1.44 5.39 8.44
CA ALA A 117 1.68 6.37 9.49
C ALA A 117 2.72 7.42 9.09
N LEU A 118 3.81 6.98 8.44
CA LEU A 118 4.87 7.87 7.95
C LEU A 118 4.35 8.82 6.88
N LEU A 119 3.61 8.32 5.89
CA LEU A 119 3.05 9.15 4.83
C LEU A 119 1.99 10.11 5.35
N ASP A 120 1.06 9.64 6.20
CA ASP A 120 0.05 10.49 6.80
C ASP A 120 0.66 11.61 7.65
N ARG A 121 1.74 11.34 8.40
CA ARG A 121 2.47 12.35 9.17
C ARG A 121 3.26 13.31 8.29
N ARG A 122 3.87 12.81 7.22
CA ARG A 122 4.58 13.65 6.25
C ARG A 122 3.61 14.61 5.55
N LEU A 123 2.45 14.11 5.12
CA LEU A 123 1.38 14.88 4.47
C LEU A 123 0.68 15.85 5.45
N PHE A 124 0.70 15.55 6.75
CA PHE A 124 0.25 16.50 7.78
C PHE A 124 1.20 17.69 7.93
N LYS A 125 2.51 17.45 7.87
CA LYS A 125 3.55 18.49 8.04
C LYS A 125 3.85 19.27 6.77
N LYS A 126 3.82 18.61 5.61
CA LYS A 126 4.07 19.19 4.29
C LYS A 126 2.85 18.94 3.43
N GLU A 127 2.27 20.00 2.86
CA GLU A 127 1.11 19.85 1.97
C GLU A 127 1.41 18.90 0.82
N GLY A 128 0.37 18.16 0.43
CA GLY A 128 0.47 17.00 -0.44
C GLY A 128 1.26 17.25 -1.71
N SER A 129 2.22 16.37 -1.97
CA SER A 129 2.91 16.34 -3.26
C SER A 129 2.13 15.44 -4.20
N THR A 130 1.82 15.94 -5.40
CA THR A 130 1.33 15.13 -6.53
C THR A 130 2.22 13.92 -6.80
N LEU A 131 3.48 13.97 -6.36
CA LEU A 131 4.43 12.87 -6.39
C LEU A 131 3.91 11.59 -5.73
N PHE A 132 3.13 11.67 -4.64
CA PHE A 132 2.58 10.46 -3.98
C PHE A 132 1.51 9.74 -4.82
N ILE A 133 0.98 10.41 -5.84
CA ILE A 133 0.05 9.83 -6.80
C ILE A 133 0.79 9.41 -8.07
N VAL A 134 1.67 10.29 -8.57
CA VAL A 134 2.39 10.08 -9.83
C VAL A 134 3.43 8.96 -9.70
N LEU A 135 4.16 8.88 -8.58
CA LEU A 135 5.25 7.91 -8.41
C LEU A 135 4.74 6.46 -8.47
N PRO A 136 3.69 6.04 -7.72
CA PRO A 136 3.19 4.68 -7.84
C PRO A 136 2.68 4.34 -9.24
N LEU A 137 2.05 5.29 -9.94
CA LEU A 137 1.57 5.09 -11.31
C LEU A 137 2.73 4.89 -12.30
N LEU A 138 3.78 5.70 -12.18
CA LEU A 138 4.99 5.54 -12.99
C LEU A 138 5.67 4.20 -12.70
N CYS A 139 5.82 3.84 -11.43
CA CYS A 139 6.39 2.54 -11.04
C CYS A 139 5.58 1.37 -11.62
N ALA A 140 4.25 1.40 -11.53
CA ALA A 140 3.39 0.38 -12.10
C ALA A 140 3.54 0.29 -13.63
N GLY A 141 3.57 1.43 -14.33
CA GLY A 141 3.76 1.46 -15.78
C GLY A 141 5.13 0.93 -16.22
N LEU A 142 6.21 1.28 -15.51
CA LEU A 142 7.56 0.79 -15.79
C LEU A 142 7.68 -0.73 -15.55
N LEU A 143 7.12 -1.23 -14.44
CA LEU A 143 7.14 -2.66 -14.15
C LEU A 143 6.27 -3.47 -15.11
N TRP A 144 5.11 -2.93 -15.50
CA TRP A 144 4.31 -3.53 -16.56
C TRP A 144 5.09 -3.62 -17.88
N GLY A 145 5.76 -2.54 -18.29
CA GLY A 145 6.62 -2.54 -19.48
C GLY A 145 7.78 -3.53 -19.37
N TYR A 146 8.43 -3.63 -18.21
CA TYR A 146 9.46 -4.63 -17.94
C TYR A 146 8.94 -6.06 -18.14
N PHE A 147 7.81 -6.42 -17.50
CA PHE A 147 7.23 -7.75 -17.63
C PHE A 147 6.69 -8.04 -19.03
N LEU A 148 6.21 -7.03 -19.76
CA LEU A 148 5.83 -7.18 -21.16
C LEU A 148 7.02 -7.57 -22.04
N LEU A 149 8.18 -6.94 -21.83
CA LEU A 149 9.41 -7.22 -22.57
C LEU A 149 10.08 -8.54 -22.14
N ALA A 150 9.91 -8.94 -20.88
CA ALA A 150 10.44 -10.19 -20.33
C ALA A 150 9.54 -11.41 -20.58
N SER A 151 8.35 -11.22 -21.18
CA SER A 151 7.43 -12.33 -21.47
C SER A 151 7.95 -13.22 -22.60
N ASP A 152 7.82 -14.52 -22.43
CA ASP A 152 8.10 -15.47 -23.51
C ASP A 152 7.11 -15.30 -24.67
N PRO A 153 7.53 -15.58 -25.91
CA PRO A 153 6.61 -15.63 -27.04
C PRO A 153 5.54 -16.70 -26.81
N LEU A 154 4.37 -16.48 -27.40
CA LEU A 154 3.29 -17.46 -27.34
C LEU A 154 3.72 -18.74 -28.08
N PRO A 155 3.31 -19.93 -27.61
CA PRO A 155 3.53 -21.15 -28.35
C PRO A 155 2.91 -21.06 -29.75
N PRO A 156 3.55 -21.65 -30.79
CA PRO A 156 3.14 -21.50 -32.18
C PRO A 156 1.73 -22.04 -32.50
N PHE A 157 1.16 -22.90 -31.64
CA PHE A 157 -0.19 -23.44 -31.78
C PHE A 157 -1.28 -22.59 -31.09
N THR A 158 -0.86 -21.51 -30.43
CA THR A 158 -1.73 -20.56 -29.71
C THR A 158 -1.58 -19.12 -30.22
N GLU A 159 -0.58 -18.84 -31.05
CA GLU A 159 -0.54 -17.64 -31.87
C GLU A 159 -1.70 -17.70 -32.88
N LYS A 160 -2.61 -16.72 -32.82
CA LYS A 160 -3.72 -16.55 -33.76
C LYS A 160 -3.43 -15.45 -34.74
#